data_AF-A0A258BIS1-F1
#
_entry.id   AF-A0A258BIS1-F1
#
_cell.length_a   1.000
_cell.length_b   1.000
_cell.length_c   1.000
_cell.angle_alpha   90.00
_cell.angle_beta   90.00
_cell.angle_gamma   90.00
#
_symmetry.space_group_name_H-M   'P 1'
#
loop_
_entity.id
_entity.type
_entity.pdbx_description
1 polymer ?
#
loop_
_entity_poly.entity_id
_entity_poly.type
_entity_poly.pdbx_seq_one_letter_code
_entity_poly.pdbx_strand_id
1 'polypeptide(L)'
;MNFPKIEPLRPENAPPPLPSVAGGFSTILADPPWRFSNRTGKVAPEHRRLDRYSTMSLDMIKDLRVKDVSARNAHLYLWVPNALLPEGMQVMEAWGFRYVSNIIWAKRRKDGGPDGRGVGFYFRNVTEVLLFGVKGSLRTLAPARSQVNMIETRKREHSRKPDEQYDLIEA
;
A
#
# COMPACT_ATOMS: atom_id res chain seq x y z
N MET A 1 9.35 30.21 1.52
CA MET A 1 8.15 30.34 2.36
C MET A 1 8.05 29.10 3.24
N ASN A 2 8.12 29.24 4.56
CA ASN A 2 7.87 28.16 5.50
C ASN A 2 6.36 27.94 5.58
N PHE A 3 5.88 26.86 5.01
CA PHE A 3 4.49 26.46 5.23
C PHE A 3 4.39 25.81 6.62
N PRO A 4 3.35 26.12 7.41
CA PRO A 4 3.16 25.48 8.71
C PRO A 4 3.06 23.95 8.54
N LYS A 5 3.64 23.21 9.49
CA LYS A 5 3.45 21.76 9.58
C LYS A 5 1.95 21.49 9.77
N ILE A 6 1.37 20.70 8.88
CA ILE A 6 -0.04 20.31 8.97
C ILE A 6 -0.16 19.30 10.11
N GLU A 7 -0.93 19.64 11.13
CA GLU A 7 -1.27 18.68 12.18
C GLU A 7 -2.41 17.76 11.69
N PRO A 8 -2.28 16.43 11.83
CA PRO A 8 -3.33 15.50 11.47
C PRO A 8 -4.54 15.63 12.40
N LEU A 9 -5.75 15.38 11.88
CA LEU A 9 -6.99 15.40 12.68
C LEU A 9 -7.00 14.41 13.85
N ARG A 10 -6.26 13.29 13.72
CA ARG A 10 -6.03 12.31 14.77
C ARG A 10 -4.54 12.25 15.06
N PRO A 11 -4.14 12.04 16.33
CA PRO A 11 -2.73 11.90 16.68
C PRO A 11 -2.10 10.77 15.89
N GLU A 12 -0.87 11.00 15.46
CA GLU A 12 -0.01 9.97 14.90
C GLU A 12 0.45 9.08 16.06
N ASN A 13 0.02 7.81 16.02
CA ASN A 13 0.36 6.85 17.06
C ASN A 13 1.50 5.96 16.57
N ALA A 14 2.41 5.60 17.47
CA ALA A 14 3.37 4.56 17.19
C ALA A 14 2.62 3.25 16.90
N PRO A 15 3.00 2.50 15.84
CA PRO A 15 2.38 1.21 15.58
C PRO A 15 2.79 0.19 16.66
N PRO A 16 1.97 -0.84 16.88
CA PRO A 16 2.39 -1.96 17.72
C PRO A 16 3.67 -2.61 17.16
N PRO A 17 4.46 -3.28 18.00
CA PRO A 17 5.62 -4.04 17.54
C PRO A 17 5.22 -5.01 16.42
N LEU A 18 6.09 -5.12 15.40
CA LEU A 18 5.88 -6.08 14.33
C LEU A 18 6.02 -7.51 14.88
N PRO A 19 5.26 -8.48 14.34
CA PRO A 19 5.46 -9.88 14.68
C PRO A 19 6.83 -10.38 14.21
N SER A 20 7.31 -11.46 14.80
CA SER A 20 8.59 -12.09 14.46
C SER A 20 8.49 -13.62 14.44
N VAL A 21 9.30 -14.27 13.60
CA VAL A 21 9.43 -15.73 13.50
C VAL A 21 10.92 -16.07 13.35
N ALA A 22 11.34 -17.25 13.81
CA ALA A 22 12.69 -17.75 13.58
C ALA A 22 13.03 -17.74 12.07
N GLY A 23 14.10 -17.04 11.70
CA GLY A 23 14.52 -16.88 10.30
C GLY A 23 13.81 -15.78 9.52
N GLY A 24 12.80 -15.11 10.12
CA GLY A 24 12.04 -14.01 9.50
C GLY A 24 10.98 -14.48 8.50
N PHE A 25 10.10 -13.56 8.11
CA PHE A 25 9.07 -13.80 7.11
C PHE A 25 9.65 -13.77 5.70
N SER A 26 9.37 -14.82 4.91
CA SER A 26 9.73 -14.89 3.48
C SER A 26 8.76 -14.13 2.57
N THR A 27 7.57 -13.80 3.06
CA THR A 27 6.56 -13.03 2.32
C THR A 27 5.91 -12.03 3.26
N ILE A 28 5.86 -10.76 2.86
CA ILE A 28 5.23 -9.68 3.62
C ILE A 28 4.19 -9.02 2.73
N LEU A 29 2.97 -8.88 3.25
CA LEU A 29 1.92 -8.04 2.70
C LEU A 29 1.71 -6.86 3.64
N ALA A 30 1.75 -5.64 3.12
CA ALA A 30 1.62 -4.41 3.91
C ALA A 30 0.64 -3.43 3.25
N ASP A 31 -0.22 -2.82 4.07
CA ASP A 31 -1.11 -1.70 3.70
C ASP A 31 -0.97 -0.59 4.74
N PRO A 32 0.11 0.22 4.68
CA PRO A 32 0.32 1.28 5.65
C PRO A 32 -0.82 2.32 5.63
N PRO A 33 -1.14 2.94 6.77
CA PRO A 33 -2.12 4.02 6.85
C PRO A 33 -1.52 5.34 6.32
N TRP A 34 -1.28 5.42 5.00
CA TRP A 34 -0.62 6.54 4.34
C TRP A 34 -1.27 7.90 4.63
N ARG A 35 -0.47 8.89 5.04
CA ARG A 35 -0.89 10.29 5.13
C ARG A 35 -0.65 11.01 3.80
N PHE A 36 -1.70 11.61 3.27
CA PHE A 36 -1.59 12.52 2.13
C PHE A 36 -1.13 13.91 2.58
N SER A 37 -0.26 14.55 1.80
CA SER A 37 0.26 15.90 2.06
C SER A 37 -0.61 17.04 1.50
N ASN A 38 -1.63 16.71 0.71
CA ASN A 38 -2.43 17.69 -0.03
C ASN A 38 -3.25 18.61 0.89
N ARG A 39 -3.21 19.91 0.59
CA ARG A 39 -3.73 21.01 1.44
C ARG A 39 -5.15 21.47 1.12
N THR A 40 -5.82 20.86 0.15
CA THR A 40 -7.16 21.25 -0.31
C THR A 40 -7.95 20.06 -0.82
N GLY A 41 -9.28 20.06 -0.67
CA GLY A 41 -10.20 19.08 -1.26
C GLY A 41 -10.57 17.88 -0.38
N LYS A 42 -11.32 16.91 -0.95
CA LYS A 42 -11.95 15.78 -0.23
C LYS A 42 -10.98 14.73 0.37
N VAL A 43 -9.68 14.92 0.17
CA VAL A 43 -8.57 14.08 0.66
C VAL A 43 -7.54 14.91 1.43
N ALA A 44 -7.83 16.18 1.71
CA ALA A 44 -7.00 16.97 2.60
C ALA A 44 -7.10 16.45 4.04
N PRO A 45 -5.99 16.41 4.81
CA PRO A 45 -5.94 15.89 6.17
C PRO A 45 -7.04 16.44 7.08
N GLU A 46 -7.41 17.71 6.91
CA GLU A 46 -8.45 18.41 7.67
C GLU A 46 -9.90 18.06 7.28
N HIS A 47 -10.13 17.29 6.21
CA HIS A 47 -11.48 16.94 5.80
C HIS A 47 -12.04 15.80 6.67
N ARG A 48 -13.13 16.07 7.41
CA ARG A 48 -13.86 15.14 8.31
C ARG A 48 -14.21 13.74 7.75
N ARG A 49 -14.04 13.48 6.46
CA ARG A 49 -14.20 12.13 5.87
C ARG A 49 -13.01 11.21 6.15
N LEU A 50 -11.86 11.77 6.56
CA LEU A 50 -10.64 11.06 6.97
C LEU A 50 -10.56 10.80 8.48
N ASP A 51 -11.54 11.24 9.26
CA ASP A 51 -11.65 10.98 10.71
C ASP A 51 -12.11 9.53 11.01
N ARG A 52 -11.48 8.56 10.34
CA ARG A 52 -11.79 7.12 10.47
C ARG A 52 -10.73 6.39 11.28
N TYR A 53 -9.46 6.69 11.06
CA TYR A 53 -8.30 6.10 11.74
C TYR A 53 -7.08 7.02 11.65
N SER A 54 -6.11 6.84 12.56
CA SER A 54 -4.84 7.59 12.52
C SER A 54 -4.00 7.21 11.31
N THR A 55 -3.40 8.20 10.65
CA THR A 55 -2.47 8.00 9.51
C THR A 55 -1.03 8.22 9.93
N MET A 56 -0.08 7.62 9.19
CA MET A 56 1.35 7.78 9.37
C MET A 56 1.97 8.61 8.24
N SER A 57 2.88 9.49 8.62
CA SER A 57 3.82 10.19 7.76
C SER A 57 4.74 9.21 7.04
N LEU A 58 5.31 9.66 5.92
CA LEU A 58 6.27 8.86 5.15
C LEU A 58 7.45 8.40 6.01
N ASP A 59 8.00 9.30 6.82
CA ASP A 59 9.16 8.98 7.67
C ASP A 59 8.82 7.90 8.69
N MET A 60 7.67 7.97 9.36
CA MET A 60 7.24 6.91 10.29
C MET A 60 6.98 5.57 9.59
N ILE A 61 6.47 5.57 8.35
CA ILE A 61 6.31 4.34 7.58
C ILE A 61 7.70 3.75 7.22
N LYS A 62 8.65 4.59 6.81
CA LYS A 62 10.03 4.16 6.51
C LYS A 62 10.74 3.61 7.75
N ASP A 63 10.47 4.18 8.92
CA ASP A 63 11.06 3.78 10.20
C ASP A 63 10.52 2.46 10.76
N LEU A 64 9.45 1.89 10.17
CA LEU A 64 9.02 0.55 10.52
C LEU A 64 10.15 -0.45 10.26
N ARG A 65 10.49 -1.24 11.28
CA ARG A 65 11.60 -2.19 11.26
C ARG A 65 11.28 -3.47 10.47
N VAL A 66 10.61 -3.35 9.31
CA VAL A 66 10.22 -4.47 8.44
C VAL A 66 11.45 -5.27 7.98
N LYS A 67 12.58 -4.59 7.76
CA LYS A 67 13.85 -5.23 7.38
C LYS A 67 14.37 -6.22 8.43
N ASP A 68 14.01 -6.03 9.71
CA ASP A 68 14.49 -6.86 10.83
C ASP A 68 13.65 -8.13 11.01
N VAL A 69 12.37 -8.09 10.61
CA VAL A 69 11.45 -9.24 10.71
C VAL A 69 11.36 -10.02 9.40
N SER A 70 12.01 -9.54 8.33
CA SER A 70 12.05 -10.20 7.02
C SER A 70 13.22 -11.17 6.92
N ALA A 71 12.96 -12.32 6.28
CA ALA A 71 14.00 -13.30 5.95
C ALA A 71 15.08 -12.70 5.03
N ARG A 72 16.20 -13.43 4.87
CA ARG A 72 17.30 -13.03 3.96
C ARG A 72 16.83 -12.90 2.51
N ASN A 73 15.99 -13.82 2.07
CA ASN A 73 15.32 -13.80 0.78
C ASN A 73 13.83 -13.67 1.05
N ALA A 74 13.21 -12.59 0.56
CA ALA A 74 11.80 -12.34 0.85
C ALA A 74 11.11 -11.54 -0.27
N HIS A 75 9.79 -11.70 -0.34
CA HIS A 75 8.89 -10.87 -1.16
C HIS A 75 8.19 -9.82 -0.30
N LEU A 76 7.97 -8.65 -0.90
CA LEU A 76 7.14 -7.59 -0.34
C LEU A 76 6.02 -7.28 -1.33
N TYR A 77 4.79 -7.29 -0.83
CA TYR A 77 3.59 -6.82 -1.49
C TYR A 77 3.11 -5.58 -0.72
N LEU A 78 3.33 -4.38 -1.29
CA LEU A 78 3.04 -3.11 -0.62
C LEU A 78 1.90 -2.37 -1.32
N TRP A 79 0.76 -2.22 -0.65
CA TRP A 79 -0.34 -1.40 -1.14
C TRP A 79 0.03 0.08 -1.06
N VAL A 80 -0.09 0.77 -2.21
CA VAL A 80 0.25 2.18 -2.34
C VAL A 80 -0.87 2.91 -3.09
N PRO A 81 -1.42 4.01 -2.53
CA PRO A 81 -2.32 4.87 -3.27
C PRO A 81 -1.65 5.45 -4.52
N ASN A 82 -2.37 5.58 -5.63
CA ASN A 82 -1.81 6.05 -6.91
C ASN A 82 -1.02 7.38 -6.80
N ALA A 83 -1.47 8.30 -5.94
CA ALA A 83 -0.83 9.60 -5.78
C ALA A 83 0.46 9.57 -4.93
N LEU A 84 0.76 8.44 -4.27
CA LEU A 84 1.90 8.24 -3.37
C LEU A 84 2.87 7.18 -3.91
N LEU A 85 2.83 6.89 -5.22
CA LEU A 85 3.73 5.91 -5.84
C LEU A 85 5.21 6.24 -5.61
N PRO A 86 5.69 7.49 -5.78
CA PRO A 86 7.09 7.83 -5.47
C PRO A 86 7.47 7.53 -4.01
N GLU A 87 6.58 7.83 -3.06
CA GLU A 87 6.77 7.54 -1.64
C GLU A 87 6.76 6.04 -1.34
N GLY A 88 5.90 5.28 -2.02
CA GLY A 88 5.88 3.82 -1.97
C GLY A 88 7.23 3.20 -2.35
N MET A 89 7.87 3.73 -3.40
CA MET A 89 9.20 3.28 -3.82
C MET A 89 10.27 3.57 -2.76
N GLN A 90 10.21 4.75 -2.12
CA GLN A 90 11.12 5.09 -1.01
C GLN A 90 10.93 4.17 0.21
N VAL A 91 9.69 3.76 0.49
CA VAL A 91 9.39 2.82 1.58
C VAL A 91 9.96 1.44 1.27
N MET A 92 9.80 0.92 0.05
CA MET A 92 10.40 -0.35 -0.35
C MET A 92 11.92 -0.34 -0.15
N GLU A 93 12.59 0.73 -0.60
CA GLU A 93 14.03 0.90 -0.43
C GLU A 93 14.43 0.95 1.06
N ALA A 94 13.74 1.75 1.88
CA ALA A 94 13.99 1.85 3.32
C ALA A 94 13.85 0.51 4.05
N TRP A 95 12.90 -0.33 3.62
CA TRP A 95 12.69 -1.67 4.16
C TRP A 95 13.62 -2.74 3.57
N GLY A 96 14.48 -2.39 2.61
CA GLY A 96 15.48 -3.28 2.01
C GLY A 96 14.95 -4.15 0.86
N PHE A 97 13.87 -3.73 0.20
CA PHE A 97 13.29 -4.41 -0.94
C PHE A 97 13.51 -3.61 -2.22
N ARG A 98 14.02 -4.28 -3.26
CA ARG A 98 14.11 -3.71 -4.60
C ARG A 98 12.78 -3.91 -5.31
N TYR A 99 12.23 -2.85 -5.90
CA TYR A 99 11.06 -2.95 -6.77
C TYR A 99 11.34 -3.85 -7.99
N VAL A 100 10.36 -4.67 -8.34
CA VAL A 100 10.44 -5.58 -9.50
C VAL A 100 9.29 -5.33 -10.46
N SER A 101 8.05 -5.32 -9.98
CA SER A 101 6.85 -5.10 -10.77
C SER A 101 5.70 -4.66 -9.87
N ASN A 102 4.49 -4.56 -10.40
CA ASN A 102 3.29 -4.23 -9.64
C ASN A 102 2.08 -5.04 -10.12
N ILE A 103 1.08 -5.16 -9.25
CA ILE A 103 -0.24 -5.70 -9.55
C ILE A 103 -1.24 -4.56 -9.42
N ILE A 104 -2.13 -4.42 -10.40
CA ILE A 104 -3.17 -3.39 -10.40
C ILE A 104 -4.48 -3.98 -9.92
N TRP A 105 -5.08 -3.38 -8.88
CA TRP A 105 -6.48 -3.65 -8.56
C TRP A 105 -7.38 -2.69 -9.32
N ALA A 106 -8.09 -3.19 -10.34
CA ALA A 106 -9.12 -2.46 -11.05
C ALA A 106 -10.48 -2.63 -10.36
N LYS A 107 -11.05 -1.52 -9.87
CA LYS A 107 -12.34 -1.51 -9.19
C LYS A 107 -13.46 -1.50 -10.21
N ARG A 108 -14.25 -2.57 -10.23
CA ARG A 108 -15.34 -2.77 -11.19
C ARG A 108 -16.70 -2.48 -10.57
N ARG A 109 -17.65 -2.05 -11.40
CA ARG A 109 -19.09 -1.98 -11.10
C ARG A 109 -19.77 -3.31 -11.42
N LYS A 110 -21.08 -3.41 -11.18
CA LYS A 110 -21.87 -4.62 -11.53
C LYS A 110 -21.91 -4.89 -13.04
N ASP A 111 -21.81 -3.85 -13.86
CA ASP A 111 -21.79 -3.92 -15.33
C ASP A 111 -20.39 -4.21 -15.91
N GLY A 112 -19.39 -4.51 -15.08
CA GLY A 112 -17.99 -4.72 -15.50
C GLY A 112 -17.22 -3.44 -15.83
N GLY A 113 -17.88 -2.28 -15.88
CA GLY A 113 -17.23 -0.99 -16.11
C GLY A 113 -16.42 -0.49 -14.91
N PRO A 114 -15.54 0.51 -15.09
CA PRO A 114 -14.74 1.08 -14.01
C PRO A 114 -15.59 1.83 -12.97
N ASP A 115 -15.29 1.65 -11.68
CA ASP A 115 -16.00 2.32 -10.58
C ASP A 115 -15.50 3.76 -10.35
N GLY A 116 -16.06 4.72 -11.11
CA GLY A 116 -15.71 6.15 -11.08
C GLY A 116 -16.00 6.90 -9.77
N ARG A 117 -16.42 6.22 -8.70
CA ARG A 117 -16.71 6.84 -7.39
C ARG A 117 -15.45 7.18 -6.58
N GLY A 118 -14.26 6.72 -6.98
CA GLY A 118 -12.99 7.02 -6.30
C GLY A 118 -12.56 8.48 -6.41
N VAL A 119 -12.02 9.04 -5.32
CA VAL A 119 -11.59 10.44 -5.24
C VAL A 119 -10.24 10.62 -5.95
N GLY A 120 -10.09 11.70 -6.71
CA GLY A 120 -8.82 12.19 -7.26
C GLY A 120 -9.01 13.58 -7.89
N PHE A 121 -7.94 14.36 -7.96
CA PHE A 121 -7.98 15.77 -8.41
C PHE A 121 -7.91 15.91 -9.92
N TYR A 122 -7.03 15.14 -10.57
CA TYR A 122 -6.84 15.15 -12.02
C TYR A 122 -7.66 14.06 -12.70
N PHE A 123 -7.73 12.87 -12.10
CA PHE A 123 -8.49 11.73 -12.61
C PHE A 123 -9.29 11.07 -11.49
N ARG A 124 -10.38 10.39 -11.86
CA ARG A 124 -11.13 9.54 -10.92
C ARG A 124 -10.34 8.26 -10.70
N ASN A 125 -9.95 7.99 -9.45
CA ASN A 125 -9.20 6.78 -9.12
C ASN A 125 -10.10 5.54 -9.18
N VAL A 126 -9.97 4.77 -10.26
CA VAL A 126 -10.64 3.48 -10.45
C VAL A 126 -9.72 2.29 -10.19
N THR A 127 -8.45 2.56 -9.86
CA THR A 127 -7.43 1.56 -9.55
C THR A 127 -6.76 1.84 -8.21
N GLU A 128 -6.13 0.81 -7.64
CA GLU A 128 -5.05 0.92 -6.63
C GLU A 128 -3.89 0.00 -7.02
N VAL A 129 -2.68 0.31 -6.55
CA VAL A 129 -1.46 -0.43 -6.90
C VAL A 129 -0.96 -1.24 -5.72
N LEU A 130 -0.63 -2.51 -5.98
CA LEU A 130 0.13 -3.37 -5.09
C LEU A 130 1.54 -3.51 -5.67
N LEU A 131 2.51 -2.80 -5.10
CA LEU A 131 3.91 -2.90 -5.52
C LEU A 131 4.48 -4.26 -5.10
N PHE A 132 5.26 -4.88 -5.99
CA PHE A 132 5.96 -6.13 -5.72
C PHE A 132 7.47 -5.91 -5.69
N GLY A 133 8.07 -6.25 -4.55
CA GLY A 133 9.49 -6.11 -4.29
C GLY A 133 10.16 -7.40 -3.84
N VAL A 134 11.46 -7.47 -4.03
CA VAL A 134 12.30 -8.61 -3.64
C VAL A 134 13.47 -8.13 -2.79
N LYS A 135 13.67 -8.80 -1.65
CA LYS A 135 14.90 -8.74 -0.85
C LYS A 135 15.72 -9.99 -1.16
N GLY A 136 17.03 -9.81 -1.39
CA GLY A 136 17.92 -10.89 -1.82
C GLY A 136 17.60 -11.38 -3.23
N SER A 137 17.64 -12.70 -3.45
CA SER A 137 17.38 -13.34 -4.74
C SER A 137 16.30 -14.40 -4.60
N LEU A 138 15.04 -14.01 -4.79
CA LEU A 138 13.88 -14.90 -4.71
C LEU A 138 12.97 -14.70 -5.93
N ARG A 139 12.94 -15.68 -6.82
CA ARG A 139 12.01 -15.69 -7.95
C ARG A 139 10.66 -16.25 -7.48
N THR A 140 9.56 -15.69 -7.96
CA THR A 140 8.20 -16.23 -7.74
C THR A 140 8.08 -17.68 -8.22
N LEU A 141 7.13 -18.44 -7.66
CA LEU A 141 6.84 -19.82 -8.10
C LEU A 141 6.16 -19.83 -9.47
N ALA A 142 6.03 -21.01 -10.07
CA ALA A 142 5.43 -21.15 -11.41
C ALA A 142 4.02 -20.55 -11.53
N PRO A 143 3.08 -20.74 -10.56
CA PRO A 143 1.74 -20.16 -10.65
C PRO A 143 1.74 -18.64 -10.80
N ALA A 144 2.53 -17.95 -9.97
CA ALA A 144 2.69 -16.50 -10.03
C ALA A 144 3.34 -16.00 -11.35
N ARG A 145 4.06 -16.84 -12.11
CA ARG A 145 4.65 -16.46 -13.41
C ARG A 145 3.66 -16.53 -14.57
N SER A 146 2.59 -17.32 -14.43
CA SER A 146 1.45 -17.34 -15.36
C SER A 146 0.34 -16.36 -14.98
N GLN A 147 0.39 -15.81 -13.76
CA GLN A 147 -0.58 -14.86 -13.26
C GLN A 147 -0.42 -13.50 -13.97
N VAL A 148 -1.54 -12.98 -14.50
CA VAL A 148 -1.59 -11.60 -14.98
C VAL A 148 -1.52 -10.62 -13.81
N ASN A 149 -0.88 -9.48 -14.02
CA ASN A 149 -0.64 -8.50 -12.97
C ASN A 149 -1.86 -7.59 -12.69
N MET A 150 -3.07 -8.17 -12.69
CA MET A 150 -4.31 -7.43 -12.48
C MET A 150 -5.32 -8.25 -11.67
N ILE A 151 -5.96 -7.58 -10.70
CA ILE A 151 -7.09 -8.08 -9.92
C ILE A 151 -8.29 -7.21 -10.29
N GLU A 152 -9.40 -7.81 -10.71
CA GLU A 152 -10.61 -7.07 -11.11
C GLU A 152 -11.80 -7.45 -10.25
N THR A 153 -12.17 -6.58 -9.32
CA THR A 153 -13.22 -6.91 -8.34
C THR A 153 -14.06 -5.69 -8.01
N ARG A 154 -15.25 -5.92 -7.45
CA ARG A 154 -16.09 -4.84 -6.95
C ARG A 154 -15.51 -4.32 -5.63
N LYS A 155 -15.46 -2.99 -5.49
CA LYS A 155 -15.08 -2.36 -4.22
C LYS A 155 -16.09 -2.74 -3.13
N ARG A 156 -15.57 -3.01 -1.93
CA ARG A 156 -16.35 -3.28 -0.72
C ARG A 156 -16.33 -2.08 0.24
N GLU A 157 -16.32 -2.32 1.55
CA GLU A 157 -16.16 -1.28 2.56
C GLU A 157 -14.87 -0.46 2.36
N HIS A 158 -14.84 0.73 2.97
CA HIS A 158 -13.74 1.67 2.81
C HIS A 158 -12.39 1.04 3.21
N SER A 159 -11.36 1.27 2.40
CA SER A 159 -9.99 0.75 2.56
C SER A 159 -9.81 -0.77 2.45
N ARG A 160 -10.87 -1.59 2.46
CA ARG A 160 -10.74 -3.05 2.33
C ARG A 160 -10.24 -3.43 0.93
N LYS A 161 -9.07 -4.04 0.92
CA LYS A 161 -8.39 -4.62 -0.25
C LYS A 161 -9.10 -5.90 -0.73
N PRO A 162 -8.90 -6.34 -1.99
CA PRO A 162 -9.51 -7.57 -2.50
C PRO A 162 -8.97 -8.80 -1.75
N ASP A 163 -9.81 -9.80 -1.50
CA ASP A 163 -9.36 -11.04 -0.85
C ASP A 163 -8.56 -11.91 -1.84
N GLU A 164 -8.80 -11.74 -3.15
CA GLU A 164 -8.11 -12.39 -4.26
C GLU A 164 -6.59 -12.13 -4.27
N GLN A 165 -6.12 -11.13 -3.52
CA GLN A 165 -4.69 -10.93 -3.29
C GLN A 165 -4.04 -12.11 -2.55
N TYR A 166 -4.78 -12.78 -1.65
CA TYR A 166 -4.24 -13.88 -0.84
C TYR A 166 -4.00 -15.10 -1.71
N ASP A 167 -4.97 -15.50 -2.53
CA ASP A 167 -4.83 -16.59 -3.49
C ASP A 167 -3.63 -16.36 -4.42
N LEU A 168 -3.40 -15.12 -4.86
CA LEU A 168 -2.25 -14.76 -5.68
C LEU A 168 -0.92 -14.90 -4.93
N ILE A 169 -0.88 -14.48 -3.67
CA ILE A 169 0.34 -14.45 -2.86
C ILE A 169 0.71 -15.85 -2.34
N GLU A 170 -0.28 -16.70 -2.08
CA GLU A 170 -0.12 -18.03 -1.49
C GLU A 170 0.11 -19.17 -2.52
N ALA A 171 -0.12 -18.89 -3.81
CA ALA A 171 0.06 -19.85 -4.92
C ALA A 171 1.53 -20.20 -5.25
#